data_AF-A0A968V034-F1
#
_entry.id   AF-A0A968V034-F1
#
_cell.length_a   1.000
_cell.length_b   1.000
_cell.length_c   1.000
_cell.angle_alpha   90.00
_cell.angle_beta   90.00
_cell.angle_gamma   90.00
#
_symmetry.space_group_name_H-M   'P 1'
#
loop_
_entity.id
_entity.type
_entity.pdbx_description
1 polymer ?
#
loop_
_entity_poly.entity_id
_entity_poly.type
_entity_poly.pdbx_seq_one_letter_code
_entity_poly.pdbx_strand_id
1 'polypeptide(L)'
;MAHVFDVICFKKQGIGLYHGLSHELPIGIHKTGIKSVVTMHDLIYKRHPEYFPFLDRQIYDWKFRYACHHADKIVAVSQATKDDIVTFFQIDPQRIEVIYQTCNERFKRFLAQEDCDAVIQEHQLPSEFMLYVGAIIPRKNLETIIRAMAILPNSVKIPLVVVGQGNAYKKKY
;
A
#
# COMPACT_ATOMS: atom_id res chain seq x y z
N MET A 1 8.53 -18.66 9.30
CA MET A 1 8.51 -19.94 8.56
C MET A 1 7.91 -19.68 7.19
N ALA A 2 8.75 -19.63 6.16
CA ALA A 2 8.30 -19.38 4.80
C ALA A 2 7.46 -20.57 4.34
N HIS A 3 6.27 -20.29 3.81
CA HIS A 3 5.47 -21.30 3.12
C HIS A 3 6.23 -21.76 1.89
N VAL A 4 7.04 -22.82 2.05
CA VAL A 4 7.48 -23.66 0.95
C VAL A 4 6.23 -24.43 0.52
N PHE A 5 5.33 -23.75 -0.19
CA PHE A 5 4.38 -24.47 -1.02
C PHE A 5 5.23 -25.22 -2.04
N ASP A 6 5.23 -26.54 -1.93
CA ASP A 6 5.91 -27.39 -2.89
C ASP A 6 5.42 -27.02 -4.28
N VAL A 7 6.25 -26.31 -5.04
CA VAL A 7 5.94 -25.90 -6.41
C VAL A 7 5.69 -27.13 -7.30
N ILE A 8 6.17 -28.29 -6.84
CA ILE A 8 5.88 -29.63 -7.37
C ILE A 8 4.38 -29.97 -7.27
N CYS A 9 3.69 -29.56 -6.20
CA CYS A 9 2.26 -29.79 -6.00
C CYS A 9 1.42 -29.02 -7.04
N PHE A 10 1.81 -27.79 -7.39
CA PHE A 10 1.07 -26.98 -8.36
C PHE A 10 0.99 -27.64 -9.74
N LYS A 11 2.07 -28.30 -10.16
CA LYS A 11 2.10 -29.04 -11.43
C LYS A 11 1.16 -30.25 -11.39
N LYS A 12 1.11 -30.97 -10.27
CA LYS A 12 0.20 -32.10 -10.06
C LYS A 12 -1.28 -31.67 -10.05
N GLN A 13 -1.56 -30.44 -9.66
CA GLN A 13 -2.91 -29.86 -9.62
C GLN A 13 -3.33 -29.22 -10.96
N GLY A 14 -2.49 -29.25 -12.00
CA GLY A 14 -2.82 -28.68 -13.31
C GLY A 14 -2.85 -27.15 -13.34
N ILE A 15 -2.15 -26.48 -12.41
CA ILE A 15 -2.10 -25.02 -12.36
C ILE A 15 -1.32 -24.47 -13.56
N GLY A 16 -1.98 -23.67 -14.41
CA GLY A 16 -1.36 -23.01 -15.56
C GLY A 16 -0.78 -21.62 -15.28
N LEU A 17 -1.30 -20.94 -14.25
CA LEU A 17 -0.89 -19.59 -13.85
C LEU A 17 -0.88 -19.46 -12.33
N TYR A 18 0.18 -18.85 -11.79
CA TYR A 18 0.27 -18.44 -10.39
C TYR A 18 0.34 -16.93 -10.29
N HIS A 19 -0.44 -16.33 -9.40
CA HIS A 19 -0.42 -14.90 -9.14
C HIS A 19 -0.06 -14.61 -7.69
N GLY A 20 1.16 -14.10 -7.46
CA GLY A 20 1.61 -13.60 -6.16
C GLY A 20 1.01 -12.22 -5.86
N LEU A 21 0.10 -12.14 -4.91
CA LEU A 21 -0.65 -10.91 -4.61
C LEU A 21 0.04 -9.95 -3.62
N SER A 22 1.14 -10.40 -3.00
CA SER A 22 1.81 -9.69 -1.90
C SER A 22 3.33 -9.69 -2.05
N HIS A 23 3.81 -9.18 -3.20
CA HIS A 23 5.24 -8.96 -3.49
C HIS A 23 6.13 -10.21 -3.51
N GLU A 24 5.53 -11.40 -3.51
CA GLU A 24 6.27 -12.66 -3.36
C GLU A 24 5.87 -13.70 -4.40
N LEU A 25 6.84 -14.56 -4.73
CA LEU A 25 6.64 -15.74 -5.54
C LEU A 25 7.29 -16.95 -4.83
N PRO A 26 6.71 -18.16 -4.99
CA PRO A 26 7.33 -19.39 -4.54
C PRO A 26 8.72 -19.57 -5.16
N ILE A 27 9.69 -19.95 -4.34
CA ILE A 27 11.06 -20.18 -4.79
C ILE A 27 11.07 -21.37 -5.75
N GLY A 28 11.62 -21.15 -6.95
CA GLY A 28 11.71 -22.14 -8.00
C GLY A 28 10.53 -22.16 -8.98
N ILE A 29 9.57 -21.23 -8.87
CA ILE A 29 8.40 -21.22 -9.76
C ILE A 29 8.76 -21.14 -11.25
N HIS A 30 9.77 -20.35 -11.60
CA HIS A 30 10.29 -20.25 -12.97
C HIS A 30 10.81 -21.58 -13.53
N LYS A 31 11.12 -22.58 -12.69
CA LYS A 31 11.63 -23.90 -13.10
C LYS A 31 10.53 -24.90 -13.42
N THR A 32 9.27 -24.62 -13.06
CA THR A 32 8.18 -25.60 -13.22
C THR A 32 7.48 -25.49 -14.58
N GLY A 33 7.70 -24.39 -15.30
CA GLY A 33 7.00 -24.06 -16.54
C GLY A 33 5.64 -23.39 -16.31
N ILE A 34 5.22 -23.19 -15.06
CA ILE A 34 3.99 -22.49 -14.70
C ILE A 34 4.19 -20.99 -14.92
N LYS A 35 3.26 -20.33 -15.61
CA LYS A 35 3.32 -18.89 -15.80
C LYS A 35 3.09 -18.17 -14.48
N SER A 36 3.79 -17.06 -14.26
CA SER A 36 3.80 -16.36 -12.99
C SER A 36 3.61 -14.86 -13.16
N VAL A 37 2.73 -14.30 -12.34
CA VAL A 37 2.53 -12.86 -12.20
C VAL A 37 2.78 -12.48 -10.75
N VAL A 38 3.41 -11.34 -10.50
CA VAL A 38 3.50 -10.78 -9.14
C VAL A 38 2.96 -9.35 -9.12
N THR A 39 2.12 -9.05 -8.12
CA THR A 39 1.70 -7.68 -7.82
C THR A 39 2.61 -7.08 -6.76
N MET A 40 3.20 -5.94 -7.11
CA MET A 40 4.05 -5.12 -6.25
C MET A 40 3.26 -3.90 -5.80
N HIS A 41 3.12 -3.72 -4.49
CA HIS A 41 2.37 -2.57 -3.94
C HIS A 41 3.27 -1.35 -3.74
N ASP A 42 4.47 -1.56 -3.19
CA ASP A 42 5.46 -0.52 -2.98
C ASP A 42 6.84 -1.15 -2.69
N LEU A 43 7.88 -0.31 -2.75
CA LEU A 43 9.22 -0.61 -2.25
C LEU A 43 9.60 0.40 -1.16
N ILE A 44 8.66 0.76 -0.29
CA ILE A 44 8.85 1.84 0.69
C ILE A 44 10.07 1.61 1.59
N TYR A 45 10.40 0.34 1.87
CA TYR A 45 11.58 -0.02 2.67
C TYR A 45 12.92 0.37 2.00
N LYS A 46 12.94 0.62 0.68
CA LYS A 46 14.09 1.18 -0.05
C LYS A 46 14.15 2.70 0.03
N ARG A 47 13.01 3.38 -0.12
CA ARG A 47 12.94 4.86 -0.10
C ARG A 47 13.05 5.43 1.30
N HIS A 48 12.42 4.78 2.28
CA HIS A 48 12.36 5.19 3.67
C HIS A 48 12.86 4.07 4.59
N PRO A 49 14.15 3.74 4.52
CA PRO A 49 14.74 2.68 5.35
C PRO A 49 14.59 2.94 6.86
N GLU A 50 14.44 4.19 7.28
CA GLU A 50 14.23 4.61 8.67
C GLU A 50 12.92 4.08 9.27
N TYR A 51 11.96 3.66 8.46
CA TYR A 51 10.69 3.09 8.94
C TYR A 51 10.75 1.58 9.20
N PHE A 52 11.87 0.91 8.88
CA PHE A 52 11.97 -0.55 8.92
C PHE A 52 13.24 -1.03 9.62
N PRO A 53 13.15 -2.05 10.50
CA PRO A 53 14.32 -2.74 11.04
C PRO A 53 15.23 -3.25 9.92
N PHE A 54 16.54 -3.22 10.16
CA PHE A 54 17.53 -3.61 9.15
C PHE A 54 17.32 -5.03 8.61
N LEU A 55 17.04 -6.00 9.49
CA LEU A 55 16.82 -7.40 9.10
C LEU A 55 15.59 -7.56 8.22
N ASP A 56 14.48 -6.90 8.56
CA ASP A 56 13.26 -6.92 7.75
C ASP A 56 13.53 -6.37 6.35
N ARG A 57 14.31 -5.29 6.24
CA ARG A 57 14.72 -4.74 4.94
C ARG A 57 15.50 -5.74 4.11
N GLN A 58 16.43 -6.50 4.70
CA GLN A 58 17.18 -7.53 3.96
C GLN A 58 16.26 -8.65 3.47
N ILE A 59 15.31 -9.08 4.30
CA ILE A 59 14.33 -10.11 3.94
C ILE A 59 13.42 -9.62 2.81
N TYR A 60 12.87 -8.42 2.92
CA TYR A 60 12.02 -7.83 1.86
C TYR A 60 12.80 -7.65 0.57
N ASP A 61 14.02 -7.14 0.66
CA ASP A 61 14.90 -6.93 -0.48
C ASP A 61 15.14 -8.24 -1.25
N TRP A 62 15.50 -9.30 -0.53
CA TRP A 62 15.71 -10.61 -1.13
C TRP A 62 14.42 -11.15 -1.77
N LYS A 63 13.30 -11.16 -1.05
CA LYS A 63 12.01 -11.70 -1.54
C LYS A 63 11.48 -10.93 -2.74
N PHE A 64 11.48 -9.61 -2.67
CA PHE A 64 10.85 -8.76 -3.67
C PHE A 64 11.70 -8.72 -4.94
N ARG A 65 13.03 -8.64 -4.79
CA ARG A 65 13.96 -8.78 -5.91
C ARG A 65 13.79 -10.14 -6.58
N TYR A 66 13.75 -11.22 -5.78
CA TYR A 66 13.53 -12.55 -6.30
C TYR A 66 12.24 -12.63 -7.14
N ALA A 67 11.13 -12.16 -6.60
CA ALA A 67 9.85 -12.18 -7.29
C ALA A 67 9.89 -11.36 -8.60
N CYS A 68 10.46 -10.16 -8.58
CA CYS A 68 10.55 -9.31 -9.77
C CYS A 68 11.43 -9.93 -10.87
N HIS A 69 12.56 -10.54 -10.54
CA HIS A 69 13.41 -11.15 -11.57
C HIS A 69 12.78 -12.40 -12.19
N HIS A 70 12.03 -13.18 -11.42
CA HIS A 70 11.55 -14.50 -11.85
C HIS A 70 10.08 -14.54 -12.31
N ALA A 71 9.30 -13.48 -12.11
CA ALA A 71 7.94 -13.39 -12.63
C ALA A 71 7.93 -13.29 -14.17
N ASP A 72 6.99 -13.94 -14.85
CA ASP A 72 6.78 -13.70 -16.29
C ASP A 72 6.26 -12.27 -16.53
N LYS A 73 5.38 -11.78 -15.64
CA LYS A 73 4.90 -10.38 -15.64
C LYS A 73 4.80 -9.80 -14.24
N ILE A 74 5.02 -8.49 -14.15
CA ILE A 74 4.92 -7.73 -12.91
C ILE A 74 3.77 -6.74 -13.05
N VAL A 75 2.91 -6.68 -12.04
CA VAL A 75 1.89 -5.65 -11.89
C VAL A 75 2.36 -4.66 -10.83
N ALA A 76 2.59 -3.43 -11.21
CA ALA A 76 2.82 -2.31 -10.29
C ALA A 76 1.49 -1.60 -10.04
N VAL A 77 1.16 -1.34 -8.78
CA VAL A 77 -0.13 -0.69 -8.43
C VAL A 77 -0.17 0.82 -8.69
N SER A 78 0.95 1.39 -9.12
CA SER A 78 1.08 2.80 -9.47
C SER A 78 2.31 3.04 -10.34
N GLN A 79 2.38 4.20 -10.99
CA GLN A 79 3.58 4.61 -11.73
C GLN A 79 4.80 4.72 -10.79
N ALA A 80 4.62 5.28 -9.58
CA ALA A 80 5.69 5.38 -8.60
C ALA A 80 6.27 4.00 -8.22
N THR A 81 5.42 2.99 -8.05
CA THR A 81 5.87 1.62 -7.77
C THR A 81 6.63 1.04 -8.97
N LYS A 82 6.20 1.31 -10.21
CA LYS A 82 6.93 0.89 -11.42
C LYS A 82 8.31 1.53 -11.47
N ASP A 83 8.40 2.83 -11.25
CA ASP A 83 9.66 3.58 -11.26
C ASP A 83 10.63 3.05 -10.18
N ASP A 84 10.11 2.69 -9.01
CA ASP A 84 10.88 2.08 -7.93
C ASP A 84 11.44 0.71 -8.32
N ILE A 85 10.64 -0.14 -8.97
CA ILE A 85 11.10 -1.45 -9.42
C ILE A 85 12.22 -1.31 -10.46
N VAL A 86 12.05 -0.41 -11.43
CA VAL A 86 13.07 -0.14 -12.44
C VAL A 86 14.34 0.40 -11.79
N THR A 87 14.21 1.37 -10.87
CA THR A 87 15.35 2.03 -10.23
C THR A 87 16.12 1.08 -9.30
N PHE A 88 15.42 0.35 -8.42
CA PHE A 88 16.07 -0.44 -7.37
C PHE A 88 16.39 -1.87 -7.77
N PHE A 89 15.65 -2.45 -8.71
CA PHE A 89 15.84 -3.84 -9.17
C PHE A 89 16.28 -3.97 -10.62
N GLN A 90 16.38 -2.86 -11.37
CA GLN A 90 16.87 -2.84 -12.75
C GLN A 90 16.09 -3.79 -13.67
N ILE A 91 14.79 -3.90 -13.45
CA ILE A 91 13.90 -4.71 -14.28
C ILE A 91 13.50 -3.92 -15.52
N ASP A 92 13.51 -4.57 -16.67
CA ASP A 92 12.99 -4.03 -17.92
C ASP A 92 11.55 -3.48 -17.73
N PRO A 93 11.31 -2.18 -17.97
CA PRO A 93 9.98 -1.57 -17.87
C PRO A 93 8.90 -2.26 -18.70
N GLN A 94 9.26 -2.97 -19.79
CA GLN A 94 8.32 -3.72 -20.63
C GLN A 94 7.74 -4.95 -19.93
N ARG A 95 8.40 -5.45 -18.87
CA ARG A 95 7.88 -6.54 -18.02
C ARG A 95 6.89 -6.06 -16.97
N ILE A 96 6.73 -4.75 -16.79
CA ILE A 96 5.95 -4.13 -15.73
C ILE A 96 4.72 -3.42 -16.31
N GLU A 97 3.55 -3.91 -15.94
CA GLU A 97 2.26 -3.28 -16.23
C GLU A 97 1.81 -2.42 -15.04
N VAL A 98 1.31 -1.21 -15.28
CA VAL A 98 0.73 -0.37 -14.23
C VAL A 98 -0.77 -0.58 -14.19
N ILE A 99 -1.26 -1.16 -13.09
CA ILE A 99 -2.68 -1.39 -12.87
C ILE A 99 -3.06 -0.80 -11.52
N TYR A 100 -3.72 0.36 -11.54
CA TYR A 100 -4.13 1.06 -10.33
C TYR A 100 -5.13 0.23 -9.51
N GLN A 101 -4.94 0.22 -8.19
CA GLN A 101 -5.88 -0.41 -7.28
C GLN A 101 -7.19 0.37 -7.21
N THR A 102 -8.30 -0.35 -7.31
CA THR A 102 -9.64 0.18 -7.04
C THR A 102 -10.10 -0.20 -5.64
N CYS A 103 -11.09 0.52 -5.14
CA CYS A 103 -11.88 0.10 -3.98
C CYS A 103 -13.07 -0.76 -4.41
N ASN A 104 -13.66 -1.46 -3.45
CA ASN A 104 -14.92 -2.18 -3.63
C ASN A 104 -16.06 -1.20 -3.97
N GLU A 105 -17.01 -1.61 -4.81
CA GLU A 105 -18.16 -0.81 -5.24
C GLU A 105 -18.97 -0.19 -4.09
N ARG A 106 -18.98 -0.82 -2.90
CA ARG A 106 -19.64 -0.25 -1.71
C ARG A 106 -19.10 1.15 -1.35
N PHE A 107 -17.84 1.43 -1.66
CA PHE A 107 -17.20 2.72 -1.37
C PHE A 107 -17.45 3.78 -2.44
N LYS A 108 -18.15 3.42 -3.53
CA LYS A 108 -18.56 4.35 -4.58
C LYS A 108 -20.02 4.79 -4.45
N ARG A 109 -20.74 4.24 -3.46
CA ARG A 109 -22.14 4.56 -3.21
C ARG A 109 -22.22 5.73 -2.24
N PHE A 110 -22.96 6.75 -2.62
CA PHE A 110 -23.35 7.82 -1.72
C PHE A 110 -24.43 7.30 -0.76
N LEU A 111 -24.33 7.70 0.51
CA LEU A 111 -25.35 7.41 1.52
C LEU A 111 -26.50 8.40 1.37
N ALA A 112 -27.66 8.04 1.94
CA ALA A 112 -28.77 8.97 2.06
C ALA A 112 -28.39 10.12 3.00
N GLN A 113 -29.00 11.29 2.83
CA GLN A 113 -28.66 12.47 3.65
C GLN A 113 -28.97 12.20 5.13
N GLU A 114 -30.02 11.46 5.41
CA GLU A 114 -30.46 11.10 6.76
C GLU A 114 -29.42 10.23 7.50
N ASP A 115 -28.75 9.32 6.77
CA ASP A 115 -27.66 8.51 7.31
C ASP A 115 -26.43 9.39 7.64
N CYS A 116 -26.12 10.34 6.76
CA CYS A 116 -25.03 11.30 6.99
C CYS A 116 -25.31 12.18 8.21
N ASP A 117 -26.55 12.69 8.34
CA ASP A 117 -26.97 13.55 9.44
C ASP A 117 -26.92 12.79 10.78
N ALA A 118 -27.31 11.52 10.79
CA ALA A 118 -27.20 10.66 11.97
C ALA A 118 -25.74 10.53 12.45
N VAL A 119 -24.79 10.32 11.53
CA VAL A 119 -23.35 10.23 11.85
C VAL A 119 -22.80 11.57 12.34
N ILE A 120 -23.21 12.68 11.72
CA ILE A 120 -22.81 14.03 12.14
C ILE A 120 -23.29 14.31 13.56
N GLN A 121 -24.53 13.95 13.88
CA GLN A 121 -25.10 14.11 15.22
C GLN A 121 -24.44 13.20 16.25
N GLU A 122 -24.27 11.91 15.93
CA GLU A 122 -23.65 10.92 16.82
C GLU A 122 -22.26 11.35 17.26
N HIS A 123 -21.46 11.88 16.34
CA HIS A 123 -20.08 12.30 16.60
C HIS A 123 -19.92 13.79 16.90
N GLN A 124 -21.02 14.56 16.97
CA GLN A 124 -21.03 16.00 17.22
C GLN A 124 -20.09 16.76 16.27
N LEU A 125 -20.11 16.39 14.99
CA LEU A 125 -19.20 16.97 14.00
C LEU A 125 -19.59 18.42 13.68
N PRO A 126 -18.62 19.30 13.36
CA PRO A 126 -18.90 20.64 12.86
C PRO A 126 -19.70 20.59 11.55
N SER A 127 -20.43 21.68 11.23
CA SER A 127 -21.14 21.82 9.96
C SER A 127 -20.19 21.85 8.75
N GLU A 128 -18.98 22.35 8.95
CA GLU A 128 -17.90 22.38 7.96
C GLU A 128 -16.59 21.97 8.62
N PHE A 129 -15.87 21.04 8.00
CA PHE A 129 -14.59 20.57 8.51
C PHE A 129 -13.72 20.00 7.39
N MET A 130 -12.41 19.99 7.62
CA MET A 130 -11.48 19.14 6.88
C MET A 130 -11.44 17.76 7.50
N LEU A 131 -11.49 16.72 6.68
CA LEU A 131 -11.40 15.34 7.11
C LEU A 131 -10.03 14.74 6.79
N TYR A 132 -9.37 14.21 7.81
CA TYR A 132 -8.21 13.36 7.66
C TYR A 132 -8.55 11.94 8.11
N VAL A 133 -8.31 10.94 7.25
CA VAL A 133 -8.50 9.52 7.58
C VAL A 133 -7.21 8.76 7.38
N GLY A 134 -6.67 8.20 8.45
CA GLY A 134 -5.46 7.39 8.37
C GLY A 134 -4.80 7.13 9.71
N ALA A 135 -3.96 6.09 9.76
CA ALA A 135 -3.11 5.85 10.92
C ALA A 135 -2.22 7.07 11.20
N ILE A 136 -2.13 7.47 12.46
CA ILE A 136 -1.36 8.63 12.90
C ILE A 136 0.10 8.18 13.09
N ILE A 137 0.83 8.17 11.97
CA ILE A 137 2.24 7.75 11.86
C ILE A 137 2.99 8.71 10.93
N PRO A 138 4.34 8.83 11.05
CA PRO A 138 5.12 9.81 10.29
C PRO A 138 4.83 9.83 8.78
N ARG A 139 4.79 8.64 8.15
CA ARG A 139 4.57 8.51 6.69
C ARG A 139 3.19 8.95 6.20
N LYS A 140 2.21 9.11 7.10
CA LYS A 140 0.88 9.62 6.75
C LYS A 140 0.76 11.14 6.98
N ASN A 141 1.85 11.76 7.42
CA ASN A 141 2.15 13.19 7.38
C ASN A 141 1.05 14.12 7.93
N LEU A 142 0.33 13.69 8.97
CA LEU A 142 -0.66 14.54 9.66
C LEU A 142 0.00 15.81 10.25
N GLU A 143 1.27 15.73 10.62
CA GLU A 143 2.04 16.87 11.15
C GLU A 143 2.03 18.06 10.18
N THR A 144 2.20 17.82 8.88
CA THR A 144 2.20 18.90 7.88
C THR A 144 0.85 19.62 7.85
N ILE A 145 -0.25 18.89 7.99
CA ILE A 145 -1.60 19.47 8.05
C ILE A 145 -1.75 20.34 9.31
N ILE A 146 -1.31 19.85 10.47
CA ILE A 146 -1.37 20.60 11.74
C ILE A 146 -0.53 21.88 11.65
N ARG A 147 0.68 21.81 11.09
CA ARG A 147 1.55 22.98 10.89
C ARG A 147 0.92 24.00 9.94
N ALA A 148 0.32 23.54 8.85
CA ALA A 148 -0.41 24.41 7.93
C ALA A 148 -1.59 25.10 8.64
N MET A 149 -2.34 24.36 9.46
CA MET A 149 -3.43 24.91 10.26
C MET A 149 -2.99 26.01 11.23
N ALA A 150 -1.76 25.96 11.75
CA ALA A 150 -1.24 26.96 12.66
C ALA A 150 -0.96 28.31 11.97
N ILE A 151 -0.68 28.31 10.66
CA ILE A 151 -0.34 29.52 9.90
C ILE A 151 -1.49 30.05 9.03
N LEU A 152 -2.58 29.29 8.89
CA LEU A 152 -3.75 29.74 8.14
C LEU A 152 -4.42 30.95 8.81
N PRO A 153 -4.83 31.98 8.05
CA PRO A 153 -5.63 33.08 8.57
C PRO A 153 -6.93 32.58 9.21
N ASN A 154 -7.36 33.20 10.31
CA ASN A 154 -8.58 32.82 11.00
C ASN A 154 -9.82 32.88 10.09
N SER A 155 -9.82 33.75 9.07
CA SER A 155 -10.93 33.89 8.10
C SER A 155 -11.15 32.66 7.22
N VAL A 156 -10.18 31.76 7.10
CA VAL A 156 -10.27 30.54 6.26
C VAL A 156 -10.07 29.26 7.06
N LYS A 157 -9.97 29.37 8.40
CA LYS A 157 -9.65 28.25 9.27
C LYS A 157 -10.92 27.50 9.66
N ILE A 158 -11.10 26.31 9.08
CA ILE A 158 -12.18 25.38 9.45
C ILE A 158 -11.64 24.24 10.35
N PRO A 159 -12.45 23.65 11.24
CA PRO A 159 -12.03 22.53 12.08
C PRO A 159 -11.41 21.36 11.29
N LEU A 160 -10.42 20.70 11.88
CA LEU A 160 -9.83 19.47 11.34
C LEU A 160 -10.31 18.27 12.16
N VAL A 161 -11.07 17.37 11.52
CA VAL A 161 -11.50 16.10 12.09
C VAL A 161 -10.50 15.01 11.68
N VAL A 162 -9.93 14.32 12.66
CA VAL A 162 -8.89 13.30 12.47
C VAL A 162 -9.44 11.93 12.87
N VAL A 163 -9.59 11.04 11.90
CA VAL A 163 -10.02 9.66 12.11
C VAL A 163 -8.81 8.73 11.98
N GLY A 164 -8.34 8.23 13.12
CA GLY A 164 -7.22 7.29 13.14
C GLY A 164 -6.60 7.03 14.50
N GLN A 165 -5.87 5.92 14.58
CA GLN A 165 -5.09 5.54 15.76
C GLN A 165 -3.59 5.71 15.49
N GLY A 166 -2.82 5.94 16.56
CA GLY A 166 -1.36 6.05 16.50
C GLY A 166 -0.82 6.11 17.91
N ASN A 167 0.01 5.15 18.30
CA ASN A 167 0.38 4.99 19.70
C ASN A 167 1.44 6.02 20.14
N ALA A 168 2.62 6.02 19.51
CA ALA A 168 3.75 6.87 19.93
C ALA A 168 3.74 8.27 19.28
N TYR A 169 3.28 8.39 18.04
CA TYR A 169 3.33 9.64 17.27
C TYR A 169 2.31 10.70 17.76
N LYS A 170 1.21 10.26 18.39
CA LYS A 170 0.21 11.16 18.99
C LYS A 170 0.78 12.04 20.11
N LYS A 171 1.82 11.59 20.83
CA LYS A 171 2.35 12.30 22.02
C LYS A 171 3.26 13.49 21.68
N LYS A 172 3.55 13.73 20.40
CA LYS A 172 4.47 14.80 19.96
C LYS A 172 3.74 16.14 19.73
N TYR A 173 2.41 16.14 19.74
CA TYR A 173 1.52 17.27 19.47
C TYR A 173 0.33 17.21 20.42
#